data_AF-A0A1B9MCG4-F1
#
_entry.id   AF-A0A1B9MCG4-F1
#
_cell.length_a   1.000
_cell.length_b   1.000
_cell.length_c   1.000
_cell.angle_alpha   90.00
_cell.angle_beta   90.00
_cell.angle_gamma   90.00
#
_symmetry.space_group_name_H-M   'P 1'
#
loop_
_entity.id
_entity.type
_entity.pdbx_description
1 polymer ?
#
loop_
_entity_poly.entity_id
_entity_poly.type
_entity_poly.pdbx_seq_one_letter_code
_entity_poly.pdbx_strand_id
1 'polypeptide(L)'
;MAIPDYQTLMLPLLKWLSDGKPHTARETYNHLSRLFKLTADEMSQELPNSNQPIIENRIGWAKTYLKKAGLINNTQRGIWQISEQGSRLLQTNPTKLTNQELLNIPEFLSFKQLSHSSENQTKQTEVNTDENTPTELMDSSYQKIRETLAAELLNCIKACSPAFFERLVVDVMLALGYGGSRHDTGKATRLTKDGGIDGIIQEDKLGLDMIYLQAKRWEATVGRPDIQKFAGALQGERAKKGVFITTSDFSCEAINYVKHLDVKIILINGARLAELMIDYNVGVSTRQVYEMKQIDGDYFEDAD
;
A
#
# COMPACT_ATOMS: atom_id res chain seq x y z
N MET A 1 -2.90 -17.67 13.05
CA MET A 1 -2.91 -16.87 14.30
C MET A 1 -2.43 -15.48 13.90
N ALA A 2 -2.85 -14.39 14.55
CA ALA A 2 -2.34 -13.08 14.14
C ALA A 2 -0.79 -13.04 14.24
N ILE A 3 -0.13 -12.44 13.24
CA ILE A 3 1.31 -12.13 13.32
C ILE A 3 1.52 -11.33 14.62
N PRO A 4 2.46 -11.71 15.50
CA PRO A 4 2.65 -11.02 16.78
C PRO A 4 3.04 -9.55 16.55
N ASP A 5 2.60 -8.67 17.44
CA ASP A 5 3.03 -7.27 17.43
C ASP A 5 4.50 -7.14 17.85
N TYR A 6 5.09 -5.96 17.60
CA TYR A 6 6.51 -5.74 17.86
C TYR A 6 6.86 -5.75 19.36
N GLN A 7 5.92 -5.45 20.27
CA GLN A 7 6.13 -5.50 21.72
C GLN A 7 6.15 -6.95 22.21
N THR A 8 5.21 -7.78 21.74
CA THR A 8 5.17 -9.23 22.00
C THR A 8 6.46 -9.93 21.56
N LEU A 9 7.10 -9.43 20.49
CA LEU A 9 8.37 -9.97 19.99
C LEU A 9 9.61 -9.58 20.82
N MET A 10 9.56 -8.53 21.65
CA MET A 10 10.74 -8.01 22.37
C MET A 10 11.36 -9.03 23.33
N LEU A 11 10.56 -9.63 24.21
CA LEU A 11 11.08 -10.59 25.19
C LEU A 11 11.61 -11.87 24.52
N PRO A 12 10.89 -12.51 23.58
CA PRO A 12 11.42 -13.64 22.83
C PRO A 12 12.70 -13.33 22.06
N LEU A 13 12.80 -12.15 21.45
CA LEU A 13 14.02 -11.69 20.79
C LEU A 13 15.19 -11.56 21.77
N LEU A 14 14.97 -10.94 22.93
CA LEU A 14 16.02 -10.83 23.94
C LEU A 14 16.44 -12.20 24.48
N LYS A 15 15.49 -13.12 24.68
CA LYS A 15 15.75 -14.51 25.08
C LYS A 15 16.54 -15.29 24.03
N TRP A 16 16.25 -15.10 22.74
CA TRP A 16 17.02 -15.71 21.64
C TRP A 16 18.51 -15.34 21.71
N LEU A 17 18.82 -14.08 22.02
CA LEU A 17 20.18 -13.58 22.13
C LEU A 17 20.87 -13.90 23.48
N SER A 18 20.19 -14.61 24.40
CA SER A 18 20.69 -14.84 25.76
C SER A 18 21.91 -15.74 25.85
N ASP A 19 22.29 -16.43 24.77
CA ASP A 19 23.52 -17.22 24.68
C ASP A 19 24.80 -16.36 24.61
N GLY A 20 24.63 -15.04 24.51
CA GLY A 20 25.73 -14.09 24.44
C GLY A 20 26.49 -14.13 23.12
N LYS A 21 26.01 -14.85 22.09
CA LYS A 21 26.67 -14.94 20.78
C LYS A 21 26.09 -13.92 19.80
N PRO A 22 26.86 -13.51 18.78
CA PRO A 22 26.33 -12.74 17.66
C PRO A 22 25.39 -13.62 16.80
N HIS A 23 24.19 -13.13 16.53
CA HIS A 23 23.20 -13.77 15.65
C HIS A 23 22.84 -12.86 14.49
N THR A 24 22.71 -13.42 13.29
CA THR A 24 22.29 -12.66 12.12
C THR A 24 20.80 -12.33 12.18
N ALA A 25 20.39 -11.28 11.46
CA ALA A 25 18.99 -10.92 11.28
C ALA A 25 18.19 -12.10 10.72
N ARG A 26 18.75 -12.81 9.73
CA ARG A 26 18.12 -13.97 9.09
C ARG A 26 17.90 -15.13 10.06
N GLU A 27 18.90 -15.47 10.88
CA GLU A 27 18.74 -16.51 11.91
C GLU A 27 17.66 -16.12 12.92
N THR A 28 17.66 -14.86 13.33
CA THR A 28 16.68 -14.34 14.29
C THR A 28 15.26 -14.37 13.72
N TYR A 29 15.06 -13.94 12.47
CA TYR A 29 13.77 -14.02 11.78
C TYR A 29 13.27 -15.46 11.68
N ASN A 30 14.14 -16.39 11.29
CA ASN A 30 13.79 -17.81 11.21
C ASN A 30 13.44 -18.39 12.59
N HIS A 31 14.20 -18.04 13.63
CA HIS A 31 13.97 -18.53 14.97
C HIS A 31 12.63 -18.05 15.53
N LEU A 32 12.39 -16.73 15.48
CA LEU A 32 11.15 -16.14 16.00
C LEU A 32 9.92 -16.61 15.21
N SER A 33 10.02 -16.73 13.88
CA SER A 33 8.91 -17.26 13.07
C SER A 33 8.54 -18.69 13.44
N ARG A 34 9.54 -19.56 13.73
CA ARG A 34 9.30 -20.92 14.23
C ARG A 34 8.73 -20.93 15.64
N LEU A 35 9.23 -20.07 16.52
CA LEU A 35 8.75 -19.97 17.91
C LEU A 35 7.27 -19.62 17.96
N PHE A 36 6.83 -18.68 17.11
CA PHE A 36 5.44 -18.25 16.99
C PHE A 36 4.60 -19.12 16.03
N LYS A 37 5.19 -20.16 15.42
CA LYS A 37 4.53 -21.09 14.49
C LYS A 37 3.84 -20.39 13.32
N LEU A 38 4.49 -19.38 12.75
CA LEU A 38 3.95 -18.64 11.60
C LEU A 38 3.87 -19.53 10.36
N THR A 39 2.76 -19.43 9.63
CA THR A 39 2.53 -20.09 8.35
C THR A 39 3.27 -19.41 7.21
N ALA A 40 3.41 -20.09 6.06
CA ALA A 40 4.02 -19.49 4.87
C ALA A 40 3.27 -18.23 4.42
N ASP A 41 1.93 -18.27 4.45
CA ASP A 41 1.08 -17.13 4.10
C ASP A 41 1.33 -15.96 5.04
N GLU A 42 1.35 -16.18 6.36
CA GLU A 42 1.64 -15.14 7.36
C GLU A 42 3.06 -14.56 7.22
N MET A 43 4.06 -15.38 6.91
CA MET A 43 5.43 -14.90 6.65
C MET A 43 5.55 -14.11 5.34
N SER A 44 4.66 -14.33 4.38
CA SER A 44 4.62 -13.63 3.10
C SER A 44 3.73 -12.38 3.09
N GLN A 45 3.06 -12.06 4.21
CA GLN A 45 2.26 -10.83 4.28
C GLN A 45 3.19 -9.62 4.28
N GLU A 46 3.00 -8.73 3.31
CA GLU A 46 3.81 -7.54 3.11
C GLU A 46 3.11 -6.28 3.62
N LEU A 47 3.92 -5.29 3.99
CA LEU A 47 3.45 -3.92 4.20
C LEU A 47 2.93 -3.32 2.88
N PRO A 48 1.80 -2.60 2.89
CA PRO A 48 1.14 -2.12 1.67
C PRO A 48 2.01 -1.33 0.69
N ASN A 49 3.02 -0.60 1.19
CA ASN A 49 3.79 0.35 0.37
C ASN A 49 5.29 0.04 0.23
N SER A 50 5.80 -1.01 0.89
CA SER A 50 7.25 -1.29 0.89
C SER A 50 7.65 -2.69 0.43
N ASN A 51 6.68 -3.55 0.09
CA ASN A 51 6.87 -4.98 -0.21
C ASN A 51 7.73 -5.70 0.85
N GLN A 52 7.83 -5.14 2.06
CA GLN A 52 8.60 -5.71 3.16
C GLN A 52 7.68 -6.62 3.96
N PRO A 53 8.09 -7.86 4.31
CA PRO A 53 7.30 -8.72 5.17
C PRO A 53 7.00 -8.06 6.53
N ILE A 54 5.73 -8.09 6.95
CA ILE A 54 5.26 -7.49 8.21
C ILE A 54 6.07 -8.02 9.40
N ILE A 55 6.31 -9.34 9.44
CA ILE A 55 7.06 -9.96 10.55
C ILE A 55 8.51 -9.45 10.63
N GLU A 56 9.19 -9.25 9.49
CA GLU A 56 10.56 -8.73 9.47
C GLU A 56 10.60 -7.28 9.94
N ASN A 57 9.62 -6.47 9.53
CA ASN A 57 9.47 -5.10 9.97
C ASN A 57 9.26 -5.04 11.50
N ARG A 58 8.34 -5.84 12.04
CA ARG A 58 8.04 -5.89 13.48
C ARG A 58 9.22 -6.38 14.31
N ILE A 59 9.95 -7.42 13.87
CA ILE A 59 11.18 -7.85 14.53
C ILE A 59 12.24 -6.75 14.46
N GLY A 60 12.34 -6.04 13.33
CA GLY A 60 13.23 -4.88 13.16
C GLY A 60 12.95 -3.76 14.16
N TRP A 61 11.68 -3.46 14.43
CA TRP A 61 11.25 -2.48 15.44
C TRP A 61 11.48 -2.98 16.87
N ALA A 62 11.16 -4.23 17.18
CA ALA A 62 11.49 -4.86 18.46
C ALA A 62 12.99 -4.71 18.76
N LYS A 63 13.86 -5.06 17.81
CA LYS A 63 15.31 -4.88 17.90
C LYS A 63 15.69 -3.43 18.10
N THR A 64 15.10 -2.51 17.35
CA THR A 64 15.41 -1.07 17.43
C THR A 64 15.12 -0.53 18.83
N TYR A 65 13.99 -0.90 19.43
CA TYR A 65 13.62 -0.43 20.76
C TYR A 65 14.48 -1.05 21.85
N LEU A 66 14.79 -2.35 21.75
CA LEU A 66 15.72 -3.02 22.67
C LEU A 66 17.13 -2.42 22.60
N LYS A 67 17.61 -2.06 21.40
CA LYS A 67 18.87 -1.34 21.21
C LYS A 67 18.83 0.05 21.86
N LYS A 68 17.74 0.81 21.68
CA LYS A 68 17.57 2.13 22.30
C LYS A 68 17.45 2.06 23.83
N ALA A 69 16.98 0.93 24.36
CA ALA A 69 16.98 0.63 25.79
C ALA A 69 18.32 0.06 26.31
N GLY A 70 19.37 -0.02 25.47
CA GLY A 70 20.67 -0.54 25.89
C GLY A 70 20.72 -2.06 26.12
N LEU A 71 19.67 -2.82 25.77
CA LEU A 71 19.55 -4.26 26.05
C LEU A 71 20.20 -5.15 24.98
N ILE A 72 20.41 -4.61 23.77
CA ILE A 72 21.02 -5.31 22.64
C ILE A 72 22.08 -4.42 22.01
N ASN A 73 23.21 -5.03 21.66
CA ASN A 73 24.28 -4.45 20.88
C ASN A 73 24.18 -4.87 19.41
N ASN A 74 24.66 -4.01 18.52
CA ASN A 74 24.78 -4.30 17.10
C ASN A 74 26.27 -4.36 16.77
N THR A 75 26.82 -5.57 16.74
CA THR A 75 28.27 -5.79 16.52
C THR A 75 28.67 -5.45 15.10
N GLN A 76 27.81 -5.77 14.13
CA GLN A 76 27.96 -5.44 12.71
C GLN A 76 26.58 -5.20 12.09
N ARG A 77 26.53 -4.72 10.84
CA ARG A 77 25.27 -4.55 10.09
C ARG A 77 24.54 -5.90 10.01
N GLY A 78 23.32 -5.96 10.53
CA GLY A 78 22.51 -7.17 10.52
C GLY A 78 22.95 -8.27 11.50
N ILE A 79 23.87 -7.99 12.44
CA ILE A 79 24.30 -8.93 13.47
C ILE A 79 24.03 -8.36 14.87
N TRP A 80 23.29 -9.12 15.68
CA TRP A 80 22.74 -8.68 16.97
C TRP A 80 23.27 -9.56 18.10
N GLN A 81 23.52 -8.97 19.26
CA GLN A 81 24.02 -9.67 20.45
C GLN A 81 23.44 -9.02 21.70
N ILE A 82 23.12 -9.79 22.73
CA ILE A 82 22.64 -9.23 24.01
C ILE A 82 23.73 -8.37 24.69
N SER A 83 23.33 -7.29 25.36
CA SER A 83 24.25 -6.50 26.18
C SER A 83 24.34 -7.04 27.61
N GLU A 84 25.27 -6.51 28.41
CA GLU A 84 25.34 -6.84 29.84
C GLU A 84 24.06 -6.46 30.58
N GLN A 85 23.48 -5.29 30.27
CA GLN A 85 22.21 -4.82 30.83
C GLN A 85 21.05 -5.74 30.42
N GLY A 86 21.03 -6.21 29.16
CA GLY A 86 20.08 -7.20 28.67
C GLY A 86 20.14 -8.51 29.45
N SER A 87 21.35 -9.02 29.68
CA SER A 87 21.58 -10.23 30.47
C SER A 87 21.12 -10.08 31.92
N ARG A 88 21.43 -8.95 32.57
CA ARG A 88 20.95 -8.64 33.93
C ARG A 88 19.42 -8.56 33.99
N LEU A 89 18.79 -7.97 32.98
CA LEU A 89 17.32 -7.90 32.89
C LEU A 89 16.71 -9.30 32.77
N LEU A 90 17.26 -10.20 31.96
CA LEU A 90 16.75 -11.57 31.85
C LEU A 90 16.88 -12.37 33.15
N GLN A 91 17.88 -12.10 34.00
CA GLN A 91 18.02 -12.75 35.31
C GLN A 91 16.88 -12.41 36.27
N THR A 92 16.18 -11.29 36.07
CA THR A 92 14.95 -10.95 36.83
C THR A 92 13.73 -11.77 36.43
N ASN A 93 13.88 -12.66 35.44
CA ASN A 93 12.84 -13.51 34.87
C ASN A 93 11.55 -12.76 34.49
N PRO A 94 11.64 -11.74 33.60
CA PRO A 94 10.48 -10.97 33.19
C PRO A 94 9.49 -11.86 32.43
N THR A 95 8.20 -11.68 32.71
CA THR A 95 7.10 -12.38 32.02
C THR A 95 6.69 -11.68 30.72
N LYS A 96 6.92 -10.37 30.63
CA LYS A 96 6.70 -9.53 29.44
C LYS A 96 7.75 -8.42 29.36
N LEU A 97 7.96 -7.91 28.15
CA LEU A 97 8.82 -6.76 27.89
C LEU A 97 8.12 -5.92 26.83
N THR A 98 7.45 -4.85 27.24
CA THR A 98 6.69 -3.94 26.36
C THR A 98 7.29 -2.53 26.45
N ASN A 99 6.75 -1.57 25.70
CA ASN A 99 7.12 -0.18 25.85
C ASN A 99 7.02 0.30 27.31
N GLN A 100 6.03 -0.17 28.08
CA GLN A 100 5.86 0.19 29.49
C GLN A 100 7.07 -0.21 30.33
N GLU A 101 7.53 -1.46 30.18
CA GLU A 101 8.69 -1.93 30.93
C GLU A 101 9.98 -1.24 30.46
N LEU A 102 10.10 -0.95 29.16
CA LEU A 102 11.24 -0.19 28.64
C LEU A 102 11.27 1.25 29.16
N LEU A 103 10.14 1.89 29.43
CA LEU A 103 10.09 3.21 30.07
C LEU A 103 10.65 3.24 31.49
N ASN A 104 10.92 2.10 32.12
CA ASN A 104 11.63 2.08 33.41
C ASN A 104 13.16 2.12 33.23
N ILE A 105 13.65 2.10 31.99
CA ILE A 105 15.07 2.10 31.64
C ILE A 105 15.49 3.53 31.25
N PRO A 106 16.47 4.15 31.94
CA PRO A 106 16.88 5.54 31.69
C PRO A 106 17.27 5.83 30.24
N GLU A 107 17.95 4.89 29.57
CA GLU A 107 18.38 5.01 28.18
C GLU A 107 17.17 5.14 27.23
N PHE A 108 16.13 4.34 27.45
CA PHE A 108 14.92 4.36 26.62
C PHE A 108 14.04 5.58 26.89
N LEU A 109 13.93 5.99 28.16
CA LEU A 109 13.25 7.24 28.53
C LEU A 109 13.86 8.45 27.82
N SER A 110 15.19 8.55 27.84
CA SER A 110 15.93 9.64 27.20
C SER A 110 15.66 9.66 25.69
N PHE A 111 15.64 8.50 25.03
CA PHE A 111 15.27 8.38 23.62
C PHE A 111 13.85 8.90 23.33
N LYS A 112 12.86 8.57 24.16
CA LYS A 112 11.48 9.04 23.98
C LYS A 112 11.35 10.55 24.25
N GLN A 113 12.04 11.10 25.24
CA GLN A 113 12.01 12.54 25.53
C GLN A 113 12.63 13.37 24.40
N LEU A 114 13.74 12.91 23.82
CA LEU A 114 14.36 13.54 22.63
C LEU A 114 13.39 13.58 21.43
N SER A 115 12.53 12.57 21.28
CA SER A 115 11.52 12.54 20.20
C SER A 115 10.33 13.49 20.40
N HIS A 116 10.08 13.95 21.64
CA HIS A 116 8.98 14.85 21.99
C HIS A 116 9.41 16.30 22.26
N SER A 117 10.66 16.66 21.99
CA SER A 117 11.22 17.99 22.33
C SER A 117 10.79 19.13 21.38
N SER A 118 9.86 18.88 20.45
CA SER A 118 9.25 19.93 19.62
C SER A 118 7.87 20.29 20.17
N GLU A 119 7.87 21.38 20.95
CA GLU A 119 6.75 22.23 21.39
C GLU A 119 5.72 21.68 22.41
N ASN A 120 5.75 22.32 23.59
CA ASN A 120 4.64 22.57 24.52
C ASN A 120 3.40 21.68 24.41
N GLN A 121 3.31 20.66 25.28
CA GLN A 121 2.18 20.54 26.21
C GLN A 121 2.42 19.45 27.25
N THR A 122 2.08 19.80 28.48
CA THR A 122 1.76 18.93 29.61
C THR A 122 0.75 17.88 29.16
N LYS A 123 1.22 16.72 28.71
CA LYS A 123 0.44 15.50 28.70
C LYS A 123 1.26 14.43 29.37
N GLN A 124 0.62 13.83 30.37
CA GLN A 124 1.03 12.58 30.98
C GLN A 124 1.56 11.65 29.89
N THR A 125 2.62 10.92 30.20
CA THR A 125 3.15 9.83 29.39
C THR A 125 2.03 8.82 29.16
N GLU A 126 1.16 9.07 28.17
CA GLU A 126 0.26 8.07 27.65
C GLU A 126 1.18 6.97 27.15
N VAL A 127 1.14 5.85 27.85
CA VAL A 127 1.77 4.65 27.36
C VAL A 127 1.15 4.39 25.99
N ASN A 128 1.94 4.55 24.92
CA ASN A 128 1.59 4.03 23.61
C ASN A 128 1.47 2.50 23.74
N THR A 129 0.24 2.05 23.91
CA THR A 129 -0.21 0.66 23.78
C THR A 129 -0.40 0.29 22.30
N ASP A 130 0.12 1.08 21.38
CA ASP A 130 -0.03 0.82 19.95
C ASP A 130 0.69 -0.48 19.60
N GLU A 131 -0.07 -1.42 19.05
CA GLU A 131 0.43 -2.69 18.55
C GLU A 131 1.18 -2.49 17.23
N ASN A 132 0.90 -1.38 16.54
CA ASN A 132 1.47 -1.07 15.25
C ASN A 132 2.84 -0.43 15.38
N THR A 133 3.72 -0.80 14.47
CA THR A 133 4.99 -0.10 14.27
C THR A 133 4.75 1.30 13.67
N PRO A 134 5.69 2.24 13.84
CA PRO A 134 5.60 3.54 13.16
C PRO A 134 5.44 3.43 11.63
N THR A 135 5.99 2.40 11.00
CA THR A 135 5.83 2.15 9.56
C THR A 135 4.38 1.76 9.22
N GLU A 136 3.79 0.82 9.97
CA GLU A 136 2.38 0.42 9.80
C GLU A 136 1.41 1.59 10.05
N LEU A 137 1.71 2.45 11.02
CA LEU A 137 0.93 3.68 11.28
C LEU A 137 1.01 4.68 10.13
N MET A 138 2.18 4.83 9.51
CA MET A 138 2.35 5.68 8.35
C MET A 138 1.60 5.13 7.14
N ASP A 139 1.71 3.82 6.87
CA ASP A 139 1.01 3.15 5.76
C ASP A 139 -0.51 3.21 5.91
N SER A 140 -1.03 2.90 7.09
CA SER A 140 -2.48 2.96 7.35
C SER A 140 -3.01 4.39 7.30
N SER A 141 -2.24 5.38 7.78
CA SER A 141 -2.57 6.80 7.64
C SER A 141 -2.59 7.23 6.18
N TYR A 142 -1.59 6.82 5.39
CA TYR A 142 -1.53 7.10 3.95
C TYR A 142 -2.74 6.51 3.22
N GLN A 143 -3.07 5.25 3.51
CA GLN A 143 -4.23 4.58 2.91
C GLN A 143 -5.55 5.31 3.23
N LYS A 144 -5.76 5.74 4.48
CA LYS A 144 -6.94 6.54 4.86
C LYS A 144 -7.03 7.88 4.13
N ILE A 145 -5.90 8.57 4.00
CA ILE A 145 -5.83 9.83 3.24
C ILE A 145 -6.21 9.58 1.78
N ARG A 146 -5.68 8.50 1.19
CA ARG A 146 -5.93 8.11 -0.19
C ARG A 146 -7.39 7.72 -0.42
N GLU A 147 -8.00 6.92 0.47
CA GLU A 147 -9.41 6.55 0.41
C GLU A 147 -10.33 7.77 0.52
N THR A 148 -10.01 8.70 1.41
CA THR A 148 -10.74 9.97 1.55
C THR A 148 -10.66 10.79 0.26
N LEU A 149 -9.45 10.92 -0.32
CA LEU A 149 -9.26 11.62 -1.58
C LEU A 149 -10.02 10.94 -2.74
N ALA A 150 -10.01 9.61 -2.81
CA ALA A 150 -10.74 8.88 -3.85
C ALA A 150 -12.26 9.12 -3.77
N ALA A 151 -12.82 9.16 -2.55
CA ALA A 151 -14.22 9.46 -2.33
C ALA A 151 -14.57 10.92 -2.70
N GLU A 152 -13.73 11.89 -2.33
CA GLU A 152 -13.88 13.29 -2.74
C GLU A 152 -13.83 13.46 -4.26
N LEU A 153 -12.86 12.81 -4.90
CA LEU A 153 -12.68 12.84 -6.35
C LEU A 153 -13.90 12.25 -7.07
N LEU A 154 -14.42 11.12 -6.59
CA LEU A 154 -15.64 10.52 -7.14
C LEU A 154 -16.85 11.47 -7.06
N ASN A 155 -17.00 12.19 -5.94
CA ASN A 155 -18.06 13.20 -5.79
C ASN A 155 -17.89 14.35 -6.80
N CYS A 156 -16.66 14.82 -7.02
CA CYS A 156 -16.38 15.82 -8.06
C CYS A 156 -16.77 15.32 -9.46
N ILE A 157 -16.39 14.08 -9.81
CA ILE A 157 -16.70 13.47 -11.12
C ILE A 157 -18.21 13.36 -11.32
N LYS A 158 -18.95 12.92 -10.30
CA LYS A 158 -20.42 12.80 -10.36
C LYS A 158 -21.11 14.16 -10.60
N ALA A 159 -20.55 15.23 -10.07
CA ALA A 159 -21.05 16.60 -10.24
C ALA A 159 -20.71 17.22 -11.61
N CYS A 160 -19.77 16.66 -12.37
CA CYS A 160 -19.39 17.16 -13.68
C CYS A 160 -20.42 16.84 -14.78
N SER A 161 -20.31 17.55 -15.90
CA SER A 161 -21.14 17.30 -17.08
C SER A 161 -20.79 15.96 -17.75
N PRO A 162 -21.74 15.28 -18.42
CA PRO A 162 -21.46 14.04 -19.15
C PRO A 162 -20.31 14.17 -20.16
N ALA A 163 -20.26 15.27 -20.91
CA ALA A 163 -19.19 15.53 -21.88
C ALA A 163 -17.80 15.71 -21.21
N PHE A 164 -17.75 16.26 -20.00
CA PHE A 164 -16.52 16.31 -19.24
C PHE A 164 -16.10 14.91 -18.76
N PHE A 165 -17.04 14.10 -18.31
CA PHE A 165 -16.76 12.72 -17.89
C PHE A 165 -16.21 11.86 -19.02
N GLU A 166 -16.77 11.96 -20.23
CA GLU A 166 -16.25 11.28 -21.43
C GLU A 166 -14.77 11.66 -21.68
N ARG A 167 -14.45 12.96 -21.60
CA ARG A 167 -13.07 13.45 -21.76
C ARG A 167 -12.16 12.94 -20.65
N LEU A 168 -12.62 12.98 -19.40
CA LEU A 168 -11.87 12.50 -18.25
C LEU A 168 -11.50 11.02 -18.39
N VAL A 169 -12.43 10.18 -18.85
CA VAL A 169 -12.17 8.76 -19.11
C VAL A 169 -11.07 8.59 -20.16
N VAL A 170 -11.09 9.39 -21.22
CA VAL A 170 -10.02 9.40 -22.23
C VAL A 170 -8.69 9.83 -21.60
N ASP A 171 -8.67 10.89 -20.79
CA ASP A 171 -7.46 11.38 -20.12
C ASP A 171 -6.85 10.31 -19.21
N VAL A 172 -7.67 9.55 -18.47
CA VAL A 172 -7.22 8.40 -17.68
C VAL A 172 -6.62 7.31 -18.57
N MET A 173 -7.29 6.94 -19.67
CA MET A 173 -6.77 5.94 -20.60
C MET A 173 -5.43 6.36 -21.23
N LEU A 174 -5.28 7.65 -21.56
CA LEU A 174 -4.02 8.20 -22.06
C LEU A 174 -2.91 8.16 -20.99
N ALA A 175 -3.25 8.50 -19.74
CA ALA A 175 -2.29 8.46 -18.63
C ALA A 175 -1.84 7.03 -18.29
N LEU A 176 -2.71 6.04 -18.50
CA LEU A 176 -2.39 4.60 -18.45
C LEU A 176 -1.44 4.15 -19.57
N GLY A 177 -1.21 4.99 -20.58
CA GLY A 177 -0.32 4.71 -21.72
C GLY A 177 -1.02 4.16 -22.97
N TYR A 178 -2.35 4.12 -23.00
CA TYR A 178 -3.11 3.84 -24.22
C TYR A 178 -3.14 5.10 -25.12
N GLY A 179 -3.47 4.96 -26.41
CA GLY A 179 -3.64 6.07 -27.35
C GLY A 179 -2.40 6.46 -28.16
N GLY A 180 -1.34 5.65 -28.15
CA GLY A 180 -0.19 5.82 -29.04
C GLY A 180 0.81 6.92 -28.60
N SER A 181 1.65 7.40 -29.53
CA SER A 181 2.70 8.39 -29.23
C SER A 181 2.12 9.81 -29.09
N ARG A 182 2.69 10.64 -28.20
CA ARG A 182 2.25 12.02 -27.85
C ARG A 182 2.03 12.99 -29.02
N HIS A 183 2.51 12.67 -30.23
CA HIS A 183 2.30 13.48 -31.44
C HIS A 183 0.98 13.17 -32.18
N ASP A 184 0.34 12.02 -31.94
CA ASP A 184 -0.88 11.57 -32.62
C ASP A 184 -2.12 11.54 -31.70
N THR A 185 -2.02 12.09 -30.49
CA THR A 185 -3.05 12.06 -29.42
C THR A 185 -4.41 12.60 -29.87
N GLY A 186 -4.43 13.56 -30.80
CA GLY A 186 -5.67 14.12 -31.37
C GLY A 186 -6.32 13.27 -32.47
N LYS A 187 -5.62 12.27 -33.02
CA LYS A 187 -6.11 11.34 -34.05
C LYS A 187 -6.39 9.93 -33.51
N ALA A 188 -5.70 9.55 -32.43
CA ALA A 188 -5.84 8.24 -31.79
C ALA A 188 -7.19 8.06 -31.07
N THR A 189 -7.86 9.16 -30.73
CA THR A 189 -9.17 9.15 -30.08
C THR A 189 -10.26 9.68 -31.02
N ARG A 190 -11.23 8.84 -31.35
CA ARG A 190 -12.47 9.27 -32.02
C ARG A 190 -13.63 9.22 -31.02
N LEU A 191 -14.27 10.37 -30.81
CA LEU A 191 -15.55 10.46 -30.11
C LEU A 191 -16.65 10.02 -31.07
N THR A 192 -17.33 8.95 -30.73
CA THR A 192 -18.50 8.43 -31.46
C THR A 192 -19.74 8.65 -30.61
N LYS A 193 -20.89 8.90 -31.24
CA LYS A 193 -22.19 8.98 -30.57
C LYS A 193 -23.15 7.94 -31.16
N ASP A 194 -22.65 6.73 -31.35
CA ASP A 194 -23.43 5.65 -31.94
C ASP A 194 -23.58 4.51 -30.94
N GLY A 195 -24.81 4.00 -30.83
CA GLY A 195 -25.17 2.69 -30.27
C GLY A 195 -24.81 2.38 -28.80
N GLY A 196 -23.98 3.17 -28.14
CA GLY A 196 -23.30 2.82 -26.90
C GLY A 196 -21.80 2.57 -27.08
N ILE A 197 -21.11 3.36 -27.89
CA ILE A 197 -19.64 3.55 -27.86
C ILE A 197 -19.36 5.05 -27.79
N ASP A 198 -18.75 5.50 -26.69
CA ASP A 198 -18.46 6.91 -26.44
C ASP A 198 -17.04 7.31 -26.93
N GLY A 199 -16.13 6.35 -27.08
CA GLY A 199 -14.79 6.62 -27.59
C GLY A 199 -14.07 5.38 -28.12
N ILE A 200 -13.07 5.60 -28.98
CA ILE A 200 -12.17 4.56 -29.49
C ILE A 200 -10.74 5.02 -29.27
N ILE A 201 -9.91 4.19 -28.64
CA ILE A 201 -8.50 4.47 -28.36
C ILE A 201 -7.60 3.34 -28.87
N GLN A 202 -6.44 3.68 -29.43
CA GLN A 202 -5.46 2.67 -29.84
C GLN A 202 -4.81 2.02 -28.61
N GLU A 203 -4.62 0.70 -28.64
CA GLU A 203 -3.92 0.00 -27.55
C GLU A 203 -2.41 0.23 -27.60
N ASP A 204 -1.87 0.29 -28.81
CA ASP A 204 -0.44 0.37 -29.08
C ASP A 204 -0.12 1.52 -30.04
N LYS A 205 1.17 1.85 -30.15
CA LYS A 205 1.66 2.97 -30.97
C LYS A 205 1.53 2.75 -32.47
N LEU A 206 1.41 1.50 -32.92
CA LEU A 206 1.23 1.13 -34.33
C LEU A 206 -0.26 1.12 -34.71
N GLY A 207 -1.16 1.16 -33.73
CA GLY A 207 -2.61 1.14 -33.93
C GLY A 207 -3.12 -0.17 -34.47
N LEU A 208 -2.45 -1.29 -34.14
CA LEU A 208 -2.83 -2.62 -34.60
C LEU A 208 -4.12 -3.09 -33.91
N ASP A 209 -4.24 -2.80 -32.61
CA ASP A 209 -5.44 -3.07 -31.83
C ASP A 209 -6.13 -1.77 -31.38
N MET A 210 -7.47 -1.82 -31.37
CA MET A 210 -8.34 -0.74 -30.92
C MET A 210 -9.11 -1.18 -29.68
N ILE A 211 -9.23 -0.28 -28.72
CA ILE A 211 -10.00 -0.43 -27.50
C ILE A 211 -11.19 0.54 -27.58
N TYR A 212 -12.37 0.00 -27.40
CA TYR A 212 -13.62 0.75 -27.44
C TYR A 212 -14.04 1.10 -26.02
N LEU A 213 -14.46 2.34 -25.81
CA LEU A 213 -14.77 2.89 -24.50
C LEU A 213 -16.26 3.20 -24.42
N GLN A 214 -16.88 2.82 -23.30
CA GLN A 214 -18.20 3.29 -22.90
C GLN A 214 -18.07 3.96 -21.52
N ALA A 215 -18.51 5.20 -21.40
CA ALA A 215 -18.45 6.01 -20.20
C ALA A 215 -19.87 6.37 -19.75
N LYS A 216 -20.39 5.66 -18.74
CA LYS A 216 -21.73 5.92 -18.20
C LYS A 216 -21.67 6.65 -16.87
N ARG A 217 -21.97 7.95 -16.86
CA ARG A 217 -22.19 8.70 -15.61
C ARG A 217 -23.55 8.29 -15.04
N TRP A 218 -23.55 7.55 -13.94
CA TRP A 218 -24.75 6.96 -13.36
C TRP A 218 -24.65 6.91 -11.84
N GLU A 219 -25.80 6.97 -11.16
CA GLU A 219 -25.90 6.80 -9.71
C GLU A 219 -26.29 5.37 -9.31
N ALA A 220 -27.15 4.72 -10.10
CA ALA A 220 -27.57 3.34 -9.79
C ALA A 220 -26.51 2.30 -10.20
N THR A 221 -26.67 1.07 -9.76
CA THR A 221 -25.82 -0.03 -10.21
C THR A 221 -26.05 -0.33 -11.69
N VAL A 222 -24.98 -0.46 -12.46
CA VAL A 222 -25.02 -0.87 -13.87
C VAL A 222 -25.31 -2.37 -13.95
N GLY A 223 -26.39 -2.73 -14.62
CA GLY A 223 -26.86 -4.11 -14.75
C GLY A 223 -26.38 -4.80 -16.02
N ARG A 224 -26.67 -6.10 -16.13
CA ARG A 224 -26.39 -6.91 -17.32
C ARG A 224 -26.93 -6.31 -18.63
N PRO A 225 -28.13 -5.71 -18.71
CA PRO A 225 -28.65 -5.17 -19.97
C PRO A 225 -27.74 -4.11 -20.61
N ASP A 226 -27.12 -3.25 -19.80
CA ASP A 226 -26.20 -2.23 -20.29
C ASP A 226 -24.93 -2.84 -20.87
N ILE A 227 -24.37 -3.85 -20.19
CA ILE A 227 -23.18 -4.56 -20.66
C ILE A 227 -23.49 -5.38 -21.92
N GLN A 228 -24.67 -5.99 -22.00
CA GLN A 228 -25.12 -6.72 -23.20
C GLN A 228 -25.28 -5.79 -24.39
N LYS A 229 -25.83 -4.59 -24.16
CA LYS A 229 -25.92 -3.55 -25.21
C LYS A 229 -24.53 -3.15 -25.70
N PHE A 230 -23.59 -2.93 -24.79
CA PHE A 230 -22.21 -2.61 -25.15
C PHE A 230 -21.53 -3.75 -25.93
N ALA A 231 -21.67 -5.00 -25.46
CA ALA A 231 -21.14 -6.16 -26.16
C ALA A 231 -21.71 -6.30 -27.59
N GLY A 232 -23.00 -6.00 -27.78
CA GLY A 232 -23.62 -5.96 -29.10
C GLY A 232 -23.04 -4.85 -30.01
N ALA A 233 -22.77 -3.67 -29.45
CA ALA A 233 -22.11 -2.59 -30.19
C ALA A 233 -20.68 -2.99 -30.61
N LEU A 234 -19.91 -3.63 -29.74
CA LEU A 234 -18.58 -4.16 -30.07
C LEU A 234 -18.63 -5.19 -31.20
N GLN A 235 -19.62 -6.08 -31.19
CA GLN A 235 -19.81 -7.07 -32.26
C GLN A 235 -20.11 -6.41 -33.60
N GLY A 236 -20.95 -5.37 -33.63
CA GLY A 236 -21.24 -4.60 -34.84
C GLY A 236 -19.99 -3.99 -35.47
N GLU A 237 -19.09 -3.47 -34.63
CA GLU A 237 -17.79 -2.89 -35.03
C GLU A 237 -16.68 -3.94 -35.25
N ARG A 238 -16.99 -5.23 -35.08
CA ARG A 238 -16.00 -6.35 -35.09
C ARG A 238 -14.84 -6.13 -34.10
N ALA A 239 -15.10 -5.42 -33.01
CA ALA A 239 -14.15 -5.11 -31.97
C ALA A 239 -13.93 -6.32 -31.04
N LYS A 240 -12.68 -6.52 -30.62
CA LYS A 240 -12.30 -7.61 -29.70
C LYS A 240 -12.15 -7.17 -28.25
N LYS A 241 -11.90 -5.88 -28.01
CA LYS A 241 -11.53 -5.31 -26.71
C LYS A 241 -12.39 -4.08 -26.42
N GLY A 242 -12.90 -4.00 -25.20
CA GLY A 242 -13.64 -2.83 -24.73
C GLY A 242 -13.45 -2.56 -23.25
N VAL A 243 -13.64 -1.31 -22.85
CA VAL A 243 -13.65 -0.89 -21.46
C VAL A 243 -14.97 -0.17 -21.18
N PHE A 244 -15.68 -0.63 -20.17
CA PHE A 244 -16.89 0.01 -19.68
C PHE A 244 -16.57 0.70 -18.36
N ILE A 245 -16.67 2.03 -18.33
CA ILE A 245 -16.41 2.87 -17.17
C ILE A 245 -17.73 3.45 -16.66
N THR A 246 -17.94 3.41 -15.35
CA THR A 246 -19.09 4.05 -14.68
C THR A 246 -18.65 4.78 -13.41
N THR A 247 -19.41 5.79 -13.00
CA THR A 247 -19.26 6.47 -11.70
C THR A 247 -19.92 5.72 -10.54
N SER A 248 -20.64 4.64 -10.83
CA SER A 248 -21.29 3.76 -9.85
C SER A 248 -20.63 2.39 -9.79
N ASP A 249 -21.36 1.36 -9.38
CA ASP A 249 -20.91 -0.04 -9.35
C ASP A 249 -21.61 -0.91 -10.40
N PHE A 250 -21.09 -2.12 -10.59
CA PHE A 250 -21.69 -3.15 -11.44
C PHE A 250 -22.39 -4.22 -10.62
N SER A 251 -23.49 -4.76 -11.13
CA SER A 251 -24.14 -5.90 -10.48
C SER A 251 -23.31 -7.17 -10.62
N CYS A 252 -23.47 -8.12 -9.69
CA CYS A 252 -22.81 -9.43 -9.78
C CYS A 252 -23.13 -10.14 -11.11
N GLU A 253 -24.36 -9.98 -11.62
CA GLU A 253 -24.78 -10.51 -12.91
C GLU A 253 -24.02 -9.88 -14.08
N ALA A 254 -23.80 -8.56 -14.05
CA ALA A 254 -23.03 -7.85 -15.07
C ALA A 254 -21.57 -8.33 -15.10
N ILE A 255 -20.94 -8.45 -13.91
CA ILE A 255 -19.57 -8.94 -13.76
C ILE A 255 -19.42 -10.38 -14.26
N ASN A 256 -20.36 -11.26 -13.88
CA ASN A 256 -20.33 -12.66 -14.32
C ASN A 256 -20.58 -12.80 -15.82
N TYR A 257 -21.47 -11.99 -16.38
CA TYR A 257 -21.78 -12.01 -17.81
C TYR A 257 -20.54 -11.74 -18.67
N VAL A 258 -19.71 -10.75 -18.30
CA VAL A 258 -18.48 -10.42 -19.03
C VAL A 258 -17.49 -11.59 -19.12
N LYS A 259 -17.41 -12.42 -18.08
CA LYS A 259 -16.48 -13.57 -18.04
C LYS A 259 -16.81 -14.67 -19.06
N HIS A 260 -18.04 -14.68 -19.59
CA HIS A 260 -18.53 -15.68 -20.52
C HIS A 260 -18.61 -15.17 -21.97
N LEU A 261 -18.12 -13.95 -22.24
CA LEU A 261 -18.10 -13.38 -23.59
C LEU A 261 -16.80 -13.74 -24.31
N ASP A 262 -16.89 -13.95 -25.63
CA ASP A 262 -15.72 -14.12 -26.49
C ASP A 262 -14.94 -12.80 -26.65
N VAL A 263 -15.62 -11.65 -26.48
CA VAL A 263 -15.01 -10.32 -26.48
C VAL A 263 -14.48 -9.97 -25.09
N LYS A 264 -13.29 -9.36 -25.03
CA LYS A 264 -12.66 -8.97 -23.76
C LYS A 264 -13.18 -7.60 -23.33
N ILE A 265 -14.09 -7.58 -22.36
CA ILE A 265 -14.59 -6.35 -21.75
C ILE A 265 -13.96 -6.18 -20.36
N ILE A 266 -13.41 -5.01 -20.06
CA ILE A 266 -12.95 -4.62 -18.72
C ILE A 266 -13.97 -3.67 -18.10
N LEU A 267 -14.36 -3.93 -16.85
CA LEU A 267 -15.29 -3.09 -16.10
C LEU A 267 -14.51 -2.23 -15.10
N ILE A 268 -14.70 -0.91 -15.15
CA ILE A 268 -14.09 0.05 -14.22
C ILE A 268 -15.22 0.80 -13.51
N ASN A 269 -15.37 0.58 -12.20
CA ASN A 269 -16.37 1.24 -11.37
C ASN A 269 -15.84 2.59 -10.85
N GLY A 270 -16.70 3.34 -10.15
CA GLY A 270 -16.36 4.68 -9.66
C GLY A 270 -15.16 4.70 -8.71
N ALA A 271 -15.11 3.74 -7.78
CA ALA A 271 -14.01 3.61 -6.83
C ALA A 271 -12.67 3.34 -7.55
N ARG A 272 -12.65 2.37 -8.46
CA ARG A 272 -11.45 2.04 -9.23
C ARG A 272 -11.03 3.19 -10.15
N LEU A 273 -11.97 3.90 -10.76
CA LEU A 273 -11.67 5.08 -11.57
C LEU A 273 -10.94 6.15 -10.74
N ALA A 274 -11.43 6.44 -9.53
CA ALA A 274 -10.81 7.43 -8.65
C ALA A 274 -9.39 7.01 -8.21
N GLU A 275 -9.16 5.72 -7.91
CA GLU A 275 -7.82 5.19 -7.64
C GLU A 275 -6.88 5.38 -8.82
N LEU A 276 -7.33 5.04 -10.04
CA LEU A 276 -6.52 5.21 -11.26
C LEU A 276 -6.20 6.69 -11.50
N MET A 277 -7.13 7.59 -11.24
CA MET A 277 -6.88 9.02 -11.33
C MET A 277 -5.79 9.47 -10.35
N ILE A 278 -5.78 8.96 -9.12
CA ILE A 278 -4.74 9.25 -8.15
C ILE A 278 -3.39 8.67 -8.60
N ASP A 279 -3.34 7.40 -9.01
CA ASP A 279 -2.10 6.73 -9.40
C ASP A 279 -1.42 7.37 -10.62
N TYR A 280 -2.22 7.82 -11.57
CA TYR A 280 -1.74 8.38 -12.83
C TYR A 280 -1.79 9.91 -12.87
N ASN A 281 -1.99 10.56 -11.73
CA ASN A 281 -2.00 12.02 -11.56
C ASN A 281 -3.00 12.75 -12.48
N VAL A 282 -4.20 12.19 -12.66
CA VAL A 282 -5.27 12.78 -13.47
C VAL A 282 -6.26 13.50 -12.55
N GLY A 283 -6.41 14.81 -12.72
CA GLY A 283 -7.34 15.61 -11.90
C GLY A 283 -6.92 15.79 -10.44
N VAL A 284 -5.69 15.42 -10.09
CA VAL A 284 -5.10 15.60 -8.76
C VAL A 284 -3.73 16.28 -8.86
N SER A 285 -3.26 16.86 -7.76
CA SER A 285 -1.95 17.51 -7.68
C SER A 285 -1.23 17.15 -6.39
N THR A 286 0.08 16.90 -6.47
CA THR A 286 0.91 16.63 -5.29
C THR A 286 0.96 17.83 -4.36
N ARG A 287 0.44 17.69 -3.14
CA ARG A 287 0.48 18.74 -2.10
C ARG A 287 1.79 18.72 -1.30
N GLN A 288 2.31 17.54 -0.97
CA GLN A 288 3.50 17.35 -0.15
C GLN A 288 4.15 15.99 -0.43
N VAL A 289 5.47 15.90 -0.23
CA VAL A 289 6.26 14.68 -0.35
C VAL A 289 6.99 14.41 0.96
N TYR A 290 6.95 13.17 1.46
CA TYR A 290 7.70 12.71 2.62
C TYR A 290 8.70 11.66 2.17
N GLU A 291 10.00 11.91 2.38
CA GLU A 291 11.05 10.96 2.00
C GLU A 291 11.53 10.16 3.22
N MET A 292 11.46 8.83 3.11
CA MET A 292 12.03 7.92 4.11
C MET A 292 13.48 7.60 3.72
N LYS A 293 14.43 7.89 4.62
CA LYS A 293 15.85 7.58 4.43
C LYS A 293 16.25 6.41 5.31
N GLN A 294 17.16 5.59 4.78
CA GLN A 294 17.85 4.55 5.52
C GLN A 294 19.35 4.78 5.42
N ILE A 295 20.11 4.26 6.38
CA ILE A 295 21.56 4.28 6.30
C ILE A 295 21.98 3.45 5.09
N ASP A 296 22.74 4.07 4.20
CA ASP A 296 23.48 3.38 3.16
C ASP A 296 24.70 2.73 3.81
N GLY A 297 24.65 1.41 3.99
CA GLY A 297 25.75 0.74 4.68
C GLY A 297 27.01 0.64 3.84
N ASP A 298 26.88 0.61 2.51
CA ASP A 298 28.01 0.49 1.59
C ASP A 298 28.90 1.74 1.70
N TYR A 299 28.30 2.91 1.96
CA TYR A 299 29.03 4.14 2.24
C TYR A 299 29.94 4.06 3.48
N PHE A 300 29.60 3.23 4.47
CA PHE A 300 30.35 3.09 5.73
C PHE A 300 31.20 1.82 5.79
N GLU A 301 31.29 1.03 4.71
CA GLU A 301 32.14 -0.18 4.66
C GLU A 301 33.64 0.14 4.53
N ASP A 302 34.00 1.32 4.01
CA ASP A 302 35.38 1.81 3.90
C ASP A 302 35.87 2.60 5.15
N ALA A 303 35.11 2.59 6.25
CA ALA A 303 35.39 3.39 7.44
C ALA A 303 36.37 2.73 8.45
N ASP A 304 37.00 1.61 8.07
CA ASP A 304 37.99 0.88 8.87
C ASP A 304 39.44 1.01 8.33
#